data_AF-A0A4U0ZK01-F1
#
_entry.id   AF-A0A4U0ZK01-F1
#
_cell.length_a   1.000
_cell.length_b   1.000
_cell.length_c   1.000
_cell.angle_alpha   90.00
_cell.angle_beta   90.00
_cell.angle_gamma   90.00
#
_symmetry.space_group_name_H-M   'P 1'
#
loop_
_entity.id
_entity.type
_entity.pdbx_description
1 polymer ?
#
loop_
_entity_poly.entity_id
_entity_poly.type
_entity_poly.pdbx_seq_one_letter_code
_entity_poly.pdbx_strand_id
1 'polypeptide(L)'
;MCGKCIEGSYLAGWHNGVYSFEHMPEEPDFMGPCVMAAHGLVEVVCSPGSSLNDLHTQGLGRSPLMAWAAWVYSQNQSHPKIDLTHYSSIIKNQRAKRYSVQGQWAALNTLYPNIATFLDNLTLQNVGNNFNEALFDEIESCLLDIHGNGYYTFELVESMFAAEGLFPIFELSKTAKPSLFVEHALEIFLLTEHLLHFRPMSWALPMALSVDLTCDFDSYHMAWRRYTASRVLKTFLKSNNLAVVQALGSSLELNTVHAVCQRNIGDKQLLAQLLNIVNNCKGDTYIEPKRLATQITSLL
;
A
#
# COMPACT_ATOMS: atom_id res chain seq x y z
N MET A 1 0.08 1.30 20.35
CA MET A 1 -1.30 1.35 19.83
C MET A 1 -1.45 0.15 18.90
N CYS A 2 -2.54 -0.63 18.94
CA CYS A 2 -2.69 -1.74 17.97
C CYS A 2 -3.08 -1.19 16.59
N GLY A 3 -2.99 -1.99 15.53
CA GLY A 3 -3.13 -1.51 14.16
C GLY A 3 -4.46 -1.19 13.65
N LYS A 4 -5.40 -1.80 14.31
CA LYS A 4 -6.81 -1.61 14.09
C LYS A 4 -7.24 -0.27 14.72
N CYS A 5 -6.54 0.23 15.75
CA CYS A 5 -6.75 1.60 16.28
C CYS A 5 -6.20 2.69 15.33
N ILE A 6 -5.06 2.45 14.69
CA ILE A 6 -4.47 3.40 13.74
C ILE A 6 -5.34 3.54 12.49
N GLU A 7 -5.98 2.45 12.03
CA GLU A 7 -6.84 2.48 10.85
C GLU A 7 -8.06 3.39 11.00
N GLY A 8 -8.75 3.36 12.14
CA GLY A 8 -9.87 4.27 12.40
C GLY A 8 -9.44 5.74 12.35
N SER A 9 -8.29 6.06 12.95
CA SER A 9 -7.71 7.40 12.95
C SER A 9 -7.32 7.89 11.55
N TYR A 10 -6.81 7.00 10.69
CA TYR A 10 -6.51 7.32 9.29
C TYR A 10 -7.75 7.43 8.40
N LEU A 11 -8.73 6.54 8.56
CA LEU A 11 -9.99 6.63 7.82
C LEU A 11 -10.71 7.95 8.12
N ALA A 12 -10.63 8.44 9.36
CA ALA A 12 -11.12 9.77 9.72
C ALA A 12 -10.39 10.91 9.00
N GLY A 13 -9.15 10.69 8.52
CA GLY A 13 -8.43 11.65 7.69
C GLY A 13 -9.09 11.92 6.33
N TRP A 14 -9.86 10.97 5.80
CA TRP A 14 -10.56 11.09 4.52
C TRP A 14 -11.89 11.81 4.66
N HIS A 15 -12.06 12.90 3.91
CA HIS A 15 -13.31 13.63 3.80
C HIS A 15 -13.58 13.99 2.34
N ASN A 16 -14.73 13.55 1.80
CA ASN A 16 -15.15 13.83 0.43
C ASN A 16 -14.05 13.56 -0.62
N GLY A 17 -13.37 12.41 -0.51
CA GLY A 17 -12.32 12.04 -1.46
C GLY A 17 -10.99 12.78 -1.31
N VAL A 18 -10.81 13.56 -0.25
CA VAL A 18 -9.56 14.27 0.06
C VAL A 18 -9.03 13.80 1.40
N TYR A 19 -7.73 13.55 1.47
CA TYR A 19 -7.06 13.16 2.71
C TYR A 19 -6.40 14.37 3.38
N SER A 20 -6.60 14.52 4.69
CA SER A 20 -5.86 15.50 5.51
C SER A 20 -5.49 14.92 6.87
N PHE A 21 -4.25 15.16 7.30
CA PHE A 21 -3.79 14.85 8.65
C PHE A 21 -4.53 15.65 9.73
N GLU A 22 -5.05 16.84 9.39
CA GLU A 22 -5.76 17.71 10.35
C GLU A 22 -7.09 17.10 10.82
N HIS A 23 -7.66 16.19 10.03
CA HIS A 23 -8.91 15.51 10.37
C HIS A 23 -8.68 14.24 11.20
N MET A 24 -7.43 13.85 11.46
CA MET A 24 -7.13 12.71 12.29
C MET A 24 -7.38 13.04 13.76
N PRO A 25 -8.05 12.16 14.52
CA PRO A 25 -8.34 12.39 15.94
C PRO A 25 -7.09 12.34 16.83
N GLU A 26 -6.06 11.62 16.41
CA GLU A 26 -4.78 11.48 17.12
C GLU A 26 -3.64 11.15 16.14
N GLU A 27 -2.40 11.50 16.51
CA GLU A 27 -1.21 11.09 15.76
C GLU A 27 -0.83 9.65 16.16
N PRO A 28 -0.80 8.71 15.20
CA PRO A 28 -0.46 7.32 15.48
C PRO A 28 1.03 7.14 15.81
N ASP A 29 1.33 6.25 16.74
CA ASP A 29 2.69 5.97 17.20
C ASP A 29 3.44 5.04 16.23
N PHE A 30 4.00 5.60 15.16
CA PHE A 30 4.76 4.87 14.12
C PHE A 30 6.06 4.22 14.62
N MET A 31 6.44 3.09 14.00
CA MET A 31 7.79 2.50 14.12
C MET A 31 8.89 3.32 13.43
N GLY A 32 8.88 4.63 13.66
CA GLY A 32 9.87 5.58 13.16
C GLY A 32 9.43 6.36 11.91
N PRO A 33 10.25 7.36 11.53
CA PRO A 33 9.88 8.36 10.53
C PRO A 33 9.78 7.82 9.10
N CYS A 34 10.47 6.71 8.78
CA CYS A 34 10.39 6.09 7.45
C CYS A 34 9.04 5.41 7.22
N VAL A 35 8.50 4.78 8.27
CA VAL A 35 7.22 4.09 8.22
C VAL A 35 6.07 5.11 8.18
N MET A 36 6.15 6.15 9.02
CA MET A 36 5.25 7.30 8.95
C MET A 36 5.25 7.95 7.55
N ALA A 37 6.43 8.15 6.97
CA ALA A 37 6.55 8.71 5.62
C ALA A 37 5.88 7.79 4.58
N ALA A 38 6.20 6.49 4.57
CA ALA A 38 5.58 5.53 3.65
C ALA A 38 4.04 5.53 3.77
N HIS A 39 3.52 5.53 5.00
CA HIS A 39 2.08 5.54 5.25
C HIS A 39 1.43 6.84 4.77
N GLY A 40 1.97 7.99 5.17
CA GLY A 40 1.43 9.30 4.83
C GLY A 40 1.44 9.58 3.33
N LEU A 41 2.50 9.15 2.64
CA LEU A 41 2.59 9.27 1.19
C LEU A 41 1.45 8.59 0.48
N VAL A 42 1.16 7.36 0.87
CA VAL A 42 0.12 6.56 0.24
C VAL A 42 -1.26 7.21 0.32
N GLU A 43 -1.57 7.86 1.44
CA GLU A 43 -2.84 8.55 1.60
C GLU A 43 -2.88 9.85 0.79
N VAL A 44 -1.82 10.67 0.86
CA VAL A 44 -1.79 11.99 0.23
C VAL A 44 -1.70 11.91 -1.30
N VAL A 45 -0.89 11.01 -1.86
CA VAL A 45 -0.73 10.91 -3.33
C VAL A 45 -2.01 10.42 -4.04
N CYS A 46 -2.94 9.82 -3.30
CA CYS A 46 -4.26 9.44 -3.81
C CYS A 46 -5.28 10.58 -3.72
N SER A 47 -4.99 11.63 -2.96
CA SER A 47 -5.86 12.78 -2.84
C SER A 47 -5.76 13.65 -4.09
N PRO A 48 -6.89 13.98 -4.76
CA PRO A 48 -6.89 14.90 -5.89
C PRO A 48 -6.27 16.25 -5.50
N GLY A 49 -5.45 16.83 -6.40
CA GLY A 49 -4.86 18.16 -6.21
C GLY A 49 -3.67 18.20 -5.25
N SER A 50 -3.17 17.07 -4.75
CA SER A 50 -1.96 17.02 -3.93
C SER A 50 -0.73 17.49 -4.73
N SER A 51 -0.01 18.47 -4.19
CA SER A 51 1.25 18.94 -4.74
C SER A 51 2.45 18.40 -3.95
N LEU A 52 3.62 18.42 -4.60
CA LEU A 52 4.88 18.12 -3.92
C LEU A 52 5.12 19.04 -2.71
N ASN A 53 4.71 20.31 -2.79
CA ASN A 53 4.83 21.25 -1.68
C ASN A 53 3.96 20.85 -0.48
N ASP A 54 2.79 20.25 -0.70
CA ASP A 54 1.92 19.74 0.37
C ASP A 54 2.58 18.56 1.10
N LEU A 55 3.27 17.69 0.36
CA LEU A 55 4.07 16.61 0.94
C LEU A 55 5.23 17.15 1.81
N HIS A 56 5.79 18.31 1.46
CA HIS A 56 6.83 18.96 2.25
C HIS A 56 6.31 19.55 3.55
N THR A 57 5.22 20.33 3.47
CA THR A 57 4.64 21.02 4.61
C THR A 57 4.10 20.04 5.65
N GLN A 58 3.66 18.85 5.22
CA GLN A 58 3.19 17.76 6.09
C GLN A 58 4.30 16.94 6.76
N GLY A 59 5.58 17.34 6.64
CA GLY A 59 6.69 16.65 7.31
C GLY A 59 7.10 15.31 6.68
N LEU A 60 6.45 14.89 5.59
CA LEU A 60 6.81 13.70 4.79
C LEU A 60 8.11 13.91 3.98
N GLY A 61 8.61 15.15 3.93
CA GLY A 61 9.88 15.54 3.29
C GLY A 61 11.15 14.92 3.88
N ARG A 62 11.05 14.12 4.97
CA ARG A 62 12.19 13.37 5.55
C ARG A 62 12.59 12.13 4.73
N SER A 63 11.77 11.68 3.78
CA SER A 63 12.16 10.66 2.79
C SER A 63 11.79 11.04 1.35
N PRO A 64 12.43 12.09 0.83
CA PRO A 64 11.98 12.85 -0.33
C PRO A 64 12.14 12.07 -1.64
N LEU A 65 13.25 11.38 -1.89
CA LEU A 65 13.41 10.65 -3.17
C LEU A 65 12.30 9.61 -3.38
N MET A 66 11.96 8.85 -2.34
CA MET A 66 10.92 7.82 -2.39
C MET A 66 9.50 8.42 -2.39
N ALA A 67 9.28 9.44 -1.55
CA ALA A 67 8.04 10.20 -1.49
C ALA A 67 7.63 10.78 -2.84
N TRP A 68 8.60 11.40 -3.49
CA TRP A 68 8.40 12.06 -4.74
C TRP A 68 8.32 11.06 -5.87
N ALA A 69 9.03 9.92 -5.78
CA ALA A 69 8.90 8.89 -6.78
C ALA A 69 7.49 8.31 -6.82
N ALA A 70 6.89 8.07 -5.65
CA ALA A 70 5.51 7.61 -5.56
C ALA A 70 4.49 8.63 -6.08
N TRP A 71 4.68 9.92 -5.79
CA TRP A 71 3.85 10.97 -6.38
C TRP A 71 4.03 11.02 -7.91
N VAL A 72 5.25 10.91 -8.42
CA VAL A 72 5.53 10.82 -9.88
C VAL A 72 4.80 9.63 -10.50
N TYR A 73 4.86 8.44 -9.88
CA TYR A 73 4.11 7.27 -10.35
C TYR A 73 2.59 7.47 -10.29
N SER A 74 2.07 8.21 -9.31
CA SER A 74 0.63 8.42 -9.16
C SER A 74 0.06 9.41 -10.18
N GLN A 75 0.83 10.42 -10.59
CA GLN A 75 0.39 11.43 -11.55
C GLN A 75 0.38 10.93 -13.01
N ASN A 76 1.06 9.82 -13.31
CA ASN A 76 1.11 9.25 -14.67
C ASN A 76 1.56 10.27 -15.75
N GLN A 77 2.42 11.23 -15.39
CA GLN A 77 2.87 12.31 -16.27
C GLN A 77 4.40 12.43 -16.29
N SER A 78 4.96 12.97 -17.37
CA SER A 78 6.38 13.31 -17.44
C SER A 78 6.64 14.58 -16.62
N HIS A 79 7.57 14.53 -15.66
CA HIS A 79 7.84 15.66 -14.79
C HIS A 79 9.12 16.43 -15.20
N PRO A 80 9.16 17.76 -15.00
CA PRO A 80 10.37 18.55 -15.17
C PRO A 80 11.45 18.13 -14.17
N LYS A 81 12.72 18.49 -14.45
CA LYS A 81 13.85 18.20 -13.54
C LYS A 81 13.60 18.81 -12.16
N ILE A 82 13.58 17.95 -11.15
CA ILE A 82 13.51 18.33 -9.74
C ILE A 82 14.92 18.31 -9.15
N ASP A 83 15.31 19.40 -8.47
CA ASP A 83 16.57 19.48 -7.72
C ASP A 83 16.44 18.73 -6.38
N LEU A 84 17.36 17.79 -6.15
CA LEU A 84 17.39 16.90 -4.99
C LEU A 84 18.61 17.10 -4.11
N THR A 85 19.44 18.12 -4.39
CA THR A 85 20.69 18.37 -3.66
C THR A 85 20.50 18.45 -2.15
N HIS A 86 19.38 19.03 -1.69
CA HIS A 86 18.98 19.13 -0.29
C HIS A 86 18.84 17.76 0.43
N TYR A 87 18.72 16.66 -0.32
CA TYR A 87 18.40 15.34 0.20
C TYR A 87 19.47 14.28 -0.02
N SER A 88 20.61 14.70 -0.58
CA SER A 88 21.77 13.83 -0.83
C SER A 88 22.23 13.04 0.40
N SER A 89 22.16 13.64 1.60
CA SER A 89 22.51 12.99 2.86
C SER A 89 21.56 11.85 3.24
N ILE A 90 20.26 11.99 2.98
CA ILE A 90 19.23 10.97 3.24
C ILE A 90 19.40 9.79 2.30
N ILE A 91 19.59 10.06 1.00
CA ILE A 91 19.85 9.03 -0.02
C ILE A 91 21.11 8.25 0.32
N LYS A 92 22.18 8.95 0.70
CA LYS A 92 23.44 8.33 1.16
C LYS A 92 23.23 7.44 2.39
N ASN A 93 22.40 7.85 3.34
CA ASN A 93 22.09 7.07 4.53
C ASN A 93 21.29 5.80 4.19
N GLN A 94 20.24 5.90 3.36
CA GLN A 94 19.47 4.74 2.89
C GLN A 94 20.37 3.73 2.17
N ARG A 95 21.26 4.21 1.28
CA ARG A 95 22.26 3.36 0.64
C ARG A 95 23.17 2.67 1.67
N ALA A 96 23.68 3.41 2.66
CA ALA A 96 24.53 2.82 3.71
C ALA A 96 23.82 1.72 4.51
N LYS A 97 22.52 1.91 4.82
CA LYS A 97 21.70 0.90 5.49
C LYS A 97 21.55 -0.37 4.65
N ARG A 98 21.25 -0.23 3.36
CA ARG A 98 21.11 -1.36 2.41
C ARG A 98 22.35 -2.24 2.33
N TYR A 99 23.54 -1.64 2.44
CA TYR A 99 24.83 -2.35 2.36
C TYR A 99 25.45 -2.67 3.72
N SER A 100 24.69 -2.54 4.82
CA SER A 100 25.17 -2.96 6.13
C SER A 100 25.41 -4.48 6.15
N VAL A 101 26.61 -4.90 6.58
CA VAL A 101 27.14 -6.27 6.41
C VAL A 101 26.30 -7.35 7.11
N GLN A 102 25.43 -6.98 8.04
CA GLN A 102 24.56 -7.88 8.82
C GLN A 102 23.07 -7.74 8.49
N GLY A 103 22.69 -6.89 7.53
CA GLY A 103 21.29 -6.59 7.23
C GLY A 103 20.62 -7.64 6.34
N GLN A 104 19.36 -7.95 6.59
CA GLN A 104 18.53 -8.81 5.73
C GLN A 104 18.45 -8.28 4.28
N TRP A 105 18.61 -6.96 4.09
CA TRP A 105 18.66 -6.32 2.78
C TRP A 105 19.96 -6.60 2.00
N ALA A 106 21.09 -6.81 2.66
CA ALA A 106 22.34 -7.11 1.97
C ALA A 106 22.27 -8.44 1.21
N ALA A 107 21.54 -9.42 1.77
CA ALA A 107 21.23 -10.67 1.09
C ALA A 107 20.34 -10.42 -0.16
N LEU A 108 19.33 -9.56 -0.05
CA LEU A 108 18.48 -9.18 -1.19
C LEU A 108 19.28 -8.47 -2.28
N ASN A 109 20.22 -7.57 -1.94
CA ASN A 109 21.08 -6.92 -2.93
C ASN A 109 21.95 -7.92 -3.71
N THR A 110 22.36 -9.01 -3.06
CA THR A 110 23.16 -10.07 -3.70
C THR A 110 22.28 -10.92 -4.63
N LEU A 111 21.05 -11.22 -4.21
CA LEU A 111 20.10 -12.03 -4.97
C LEU A 111 19.47 -11.26 -6.14
N TYR A 112 19.29 -9.95 -5.97
CA TYR A 112 18.59 -9.05 -6.91
C TYR A 112 19.47 -7.87 -7.33
N PRO A 113 20.50 -8.10 -8.18
CA PRO A 113 21.46 -7.08 -8.56
C PRO A 113 20.88 -5.96 -9.43
N ASN A 114 19.83 -6.22 -10.23
CA ASN A 114 19.16 -5.16 -10.99
C ASN A 114 18.38 -4.23 -10.06
N ILE A 115 17.75 -4.75 -8.99
CA ILE A 115 17.16 -3.92 -7.93
C ILE A 115 18.22 -3.05 -7.25
N ALA A 116 19.34 -3.64 -6.84
CA ALA A 116 20.42 -2.89 -6.20
C ALA A 116 20.93 -1.76 -7.11
N THR A 117 21.14 -2.06 -8.39
CA THR A 117 21.57 -1.09 -9.41
C THR A 117 20.53 0.01 -9.63
N PHE A 118 19.25 -0.34 -9.69
CA PHE A 118 18.15 0.61 -9.82
C PHE A 118 18.09 1.57 -8.63
N LEU A 119 18.11 1.05 -7.41
CA LEU A 119 18.03 1.84 -6.18
C LEU A 119 19.28 2.69 -5.92
N ASP A 120 20.45 2.27 -6.41
CA ASP A 120 21.71 3.03 -6.28
C ASP A 120 21.79 4.20 -7.27
N ASN A 121 21.12 4.08 -8.42
CA ASN A 121 21.14 5.08 -9.50
C ASN A 121 19.82 5.83 -9.65
N LEU A 122 18.90 5.67 -8.68
CA LEU A 122 17.59 6.28 -8.72
C LEU A 122 17.68 7.80 -8.68
N THR A 123 17.11 8.44 -9.70
CA THR A 123 16.91 9.90 -9.73
C THR A 123 15.47 10.17 -10.14
N LEU A 124 14.87 11.28 -9.66
CA LEU A 124 13.49 11.61 -10.04
C LEU A 124 13.29 11.80 -11.54
N GLN A 125 14.34 12.13 -12.29
CA GLN A 125 14.29 12.25 -13.75
C GLN A 125 14.09 10.88 -14.43
N ASN A 126 14.61 9.82 -13.80
CA ASN A 126 14.56 8.45 -14.31
C ASN A 126 13.42 7.62 -13.70
N VAL A 127 12.85 8.07 -12.59
CA VAL A 127 11.64 7.50 -11.98
C VAL A 127 10.47 7.61 -12.97
N GLY A 128 9.70 6.53 -13.15
CA GLY A 128 8.59 6.50 -14.11
C GLY A 128 9.01 6.33 -15.57
N ASN A 129 10.30 6.44 -15.90
CA ASN A 129 10.82 6.32 -17.26
C ASN A 129 11.78 5.13 -17.46
N ASN A 130 12.07 4.38 -16.39
CA ASN A 130 12.94 3.22 -16.45
C ASN A 130 12.15 1.95 -16.77
N PHE A 131 11.96 1.69 -18.07
CA PHE A 131 11.34 0.46 -18.54
C PHE A 131 12.40 -0.63 -18.72
N ASN A 132 12.40 -1.64 -17.85
CA ASN A 132 13.35 -2.74 -17.91
C ASN A 132 12.69 -4.04 -17.40
N GLU A 133 12.39 -4.96 -18.32
CA GLU A 133 11.75 -6.24 -18.01
C GLU A 133 12.54 -7.09 -17.00
N ALA A 134 13.89 -7.10 -17.09
CA ALA A 134 14.72 -7.86 -16.14
C ALA A 134 14.66 -7.26 -14.73
N LEU A 135 14.57 -5.93 -14.62
CA LEU A 135 14.31 -5.27 -13.33
C LEU A 135 12.92 -5.64 -12.80
N PHE A 136 11.90 -5.68 -13.65
CA PHE A 136 10.55 -6.03 -13.24
C PHE A 136 10.43 -7.48 -12.76
N ASP A 137 11.09 -8.42 -13.45
CA ASP A 137 11.16 -9.83 -13.05
C ASP A 137 11.84 -9.99 -11.67
N GLU A 138 12.93 -9.24 -11.43
CA GLU A 138 13.57 -9.23 -10.12
C GLU A 138 12.69 -8.58 -9.04
N ILE A 139 12.03 -7.47 -9.34
CA ILE A 139 11.11 -6.82 -8.39
C ILE A 139 9.99 -7.77 -8.00
N GLU A 140 9.38 -8.42 -8.98
CA GLU A 140 8.32 -9.39 -8.75
C GLU A 140 8.81 -10.54 -7.87
N SER A 141 9.95 -11.15 -8.19
CA SER A 141 10.56 -12.22 -7.40
C SER A 141 10.96 -11.77 -5.99
N CYS A 142 11.53 -10.57 -5.85
CA CYS A 142 11.92 -10.01 -4.56
C CYS A 142 10.70 -9.75 -3.66
N LEU A 143 9.63 -9.18 -4.20
CA LEU A 143 8.37 -9.03 -3.46
C LEU A 143 7.81 -10.38 -3.06
N LEU A 144 7.87 -11.39 -3.93
CA LEU A 144 7.46 -12.76 -3.59
C LEU A 144 8.35 -13.41 -2.54
N ASP A 145 9.65 -13.12 -2.48
CA ASP A 145 10.53 -13.64 -1.42
C ASP A 145 10.32 -12.93 -0.07
N ILE A 146 9.94 -11.67 -0.13
CA ILE A 146 9.58 -10.86 1.04
C ILE A 146 8.21 -11.30 1.58
N HIS A 147 7.26 -11.61 0.70
CA HIS A 147 5.85 -11.88 1.03
C HIS A 147 5.44 -13.37 0.96
N GLY A 148 6.25 -14.24 0.38
CA GLY A 148 5.87 -15.59 -0.03
C GLY A 148 6.40 -16.69 0.89
N ASN A 149 5.71 -17.83 0.79
CA ASN A 149 5.96 -19.16 1.37
C ASN A 149 6.65 -19.22 2.75
N GLY A 150 5.85 -19.49 3.78
CA GLY A 150 6.33 -19.69 5.14
C GLY A 150 6.47 -18.41 5.95
N TYR A 151 6.02 -17.25 5.43
CA TYR A 151 5.86 -16.01 6.21
C TYR A 151 4.52 -15.95 6.94
N TYR A 152 3.54 -16.77 6.54
CA TYR A 152 2.18 -16.72 7.06
C TYR A 152 1.67 -18.11 7.44
N THR A 153 0.87 -18.18 8.49
CA THR A 153 0.07 -19.33 8.95
C THR A 153 -1.40 -19.11 8.59
N PHE A 154 -2.24 -20.13 8.75
CA PHE A 154 -3.67 -20.08 8.43
C PHE A 154 -4.49 -20.84 9.49
N GLU A 155 -5.56 -20.22 9.95
CA GLU A 155 -6.53 -20.72 10.91
C GLU A 155 -7.97 -20.34 10.51
N LEU A 156 -8.95 -21.15 10.90
CA LEU A 156 -10.37 -20.82 10.79
C LEU A 156 -10.90 -20.49 12.18
N VAL A 157 -11.53 -19.33 12.33
CA VAL A 157 -12.12 -18.87 13.60
C VAL A 157 -13.61 -18.63 13.48
N GLU A 158 -14.34 -18.71 14.60
CA GLU A 158 -15.77 -18.38 14.65
C GLU A 158 -15.99 -16.87 14.69
N SER A 159 -16.93 -16.36 13.88
CA SER A 159 -17.35 -14.95 13.91
C SER A 159 -17.90 -14.56 15.28
N MET A 160 -17.60 -13.32 15.70
CA MET A 160 -18.25 -12.71 16.86
C MET A 160 -19.77 -12.54 16.67
N PHE A 161 -20.25 -12.62 15.44
CA PHE A 161 -21.66 -12.66 15.09
C PHE A 161 -22.06 -14.09 14.72
N ALA A 162 -22.72 -14.79 15.65
CA ALA A 162 -23.04 -16.21 15.55
C ALA A 162 -23.79 -16.64 14.28
N ALA A 163 -24.45 -15.72 13.57
CA ALA A 163 -25.14 -15.98 12.31
C ALA A 163 -24.21 -16.13 11.09
N GLU A 164 -22.94 -15.76 11.21
CA GLU A 164 -22.03 -15.61 10.07
C GLU A 164 -21.11 -16.83 9.83
N GLY A 165 -20.91 -17.67 10.86
CA GLY A 165 -20.16 -18.93 10.77
C GLY A 165 -18.64 -18.78 10.95
N LEU A 166 -17.87 -19.73 10.40
CA LEU A 166 -16.41 -19.72 10.41
C LEU A 166 -15.84 -18.82 9.31
N PHE A 167 -14.76 -18.11 9.61
CA PHE A 167 -14.02 -17.30 8.64
C PHE A 167 -12.51 -17.50 8.79
N PRO A 168 -11.74 -17.33 7.71
CA PRO A 168 -10.29 -17.49 7.75
C PRO A 168 -9.60 -16.31 8.42
N ILE A 169 -8.66 -16.63 9.30
CA ILE A 169 -7.63 -15.77 9.87
C ILE A 169 -6.31 -16.40 9.47
N PHE A 170 -5.50 -15.71 8.67
CA PHE A 170 -4.09 -16.07 8.44
C PHE A 170 -3.28 -15.79 9.74
N GLU A 171 -1.95 -15.88 9.82
CA GLU A 171 -1.18 -15.16 10.87
C GLU A 171 0.27 -15.02 10.40
N LEU A 172 1.13 -14.22 11.05
CA LEU A 172 2.52 -14.14 10.62
C LEU A 172 3.23 -15.32 11.25
N SER A 173 3.85 -16.10 10.40
CA SER A 173 4.77 -17.13 10.84
C SER A 173 5.87 -16.52 11.71
N LYS A 174 6.43 -17.36 12.58
CA LYS A 174 7.63 -17.04 13.36
C LYS A 174 8.88 -16.83 12.50
N THR A 175 8.83 -17.20 11.23
CA THR A 175 9.93 -17.09 10.25
C THR A 175 9.88 -15.84 9.40
N ALA A 176 8.88 -14.97 9.62
CA ALA A 176 8.76 -13.73 8.89
C ALA A 176 9.89 -12.73 9.17
N LYS A 177 10.07 -11.75 8.27
CA LYS A 177 11.10 -10.69 8.35
C LYS A 177 10.51 -9.28 8.59
N PRO A 178 9.93 -9.00 9.77
CA PRO A 178 9.41 -7.68 10.14
C PRO A 178 10.35 -6.51 9.92
N SER A 179 11.63 -6.74 10.22
CA SER A 179 12.67 -5.73 10.17
C SER A 179 12.81 -5.11 8.79
N LEU A 180 12.58 -5.85 7.70
CA LEU A 180 12.62 -5.29 6.34
C LEU A 180 11.59 -4.18 6.14
N PHE A 181 10.36 -4.38 6.63
CA PHE A 181 9.28 -3.40 6.50
C PHE A 181 9.44 -2.18 7.43
N VAL A 182 10.29 -2.28 8.45
CA VAL A 182 10.60 -1.15 9.35
C VAL A 182 11.84 -0.40 8.86
N GLU A 183 12.91 -1.12 8.55
CA GLU A 183 14.21 -0.56 8.19
C GLU A 183 14.26 -0.06 6.75
N HIS A 184 13.49 -0.70 5.87
CA HIS A 184 13.48 -0.48 4.41
C HIS A 184 12.07 -0.30 3.84
N ALA A 185 11.11 0.15 4.66
CA ALA A 185 9.70 0.38 4.28
C ALA A 185 9.53 1.09 2.93
N LEU A 186 10.37 2.11 2.73
CA LEU A 186 10.30 3.00 1.59
C LEU A 186 10.83 2.32 0.33
N GLU A 187 11.90 1.52 0.41
CA GLU A 187 12.43 0.82 -0.75
C GLU A 187 11.42 -0.21 -1.26
N ILE A 188 10.82 -0.98 -0.35
CA ILE A 188 9.79 -1.96 -0.73
C ILE A 188 8.59 -1.25 -1.38
N PHE A 189 8.20 -0.07 -0.84
CA PHE A 189 7.15 0.75 -1.42
C PHE A 189 7.49 1.21 -2.83
N LEU A 190 8.69 1.74 -3.05
CA LEU A 190 9.14 2.18 -4.37
C LEU A 190 9.13 1.06 -5.40
N LEU A 191 9.64 -0.11 -5.04
CA LEU A 191 9.70 -1.27 -5.94
C LEU A 191 8.28 -1.70 -6.33
N THR A 192 7.36 -1.70 -5.36
CA THR A 192 5.95 -2.02 -5.61
C THR A 192 5.27 -0.97 -6.49
N GLU A 193 5.54 0.32 -6.28
CA GLU A 193 5.03 1.39 -7.16
C GLU A 193 5.54 1.26 -8.59
N HIS A 194 6.83 0.98 -8.74
CA HIS A 194 7.46 0.80 -10.04
C HIS A 194 6.85 -0.39 -10.79
N LEU A 195 6.69 -1.52 -10.09
CA LEU A 195 6.03 -2.71 -10.65
C LEU A 195 4.57 -2.43 -11.00
N LEU A 196 3.82 -1.77 -10.12
CA LEU A 196 2.42 -1.42 -10.37
C LEU A 196 2.28 -0.50 -11.59
N HIS A 197 3.20 0.46 -11.76
CA HIS A 197 3.17 1.39 -12.89
C HIS A 197 3.34 0.68 -14.24
N PHE A 198 4.29 -0.27 -14.34
CA PHE A 198 4.63 -0.93 -15.60
C PHE A 198 3.95 -2.29 -15.82
N ARG A 199 3.71 -3.05 -14.75
CA ARG A 199 3.06 -4.37 -14.75
C ARG A 199 1.91 -4.41 -13.72
N PRO A 200 0.83 -3.65 -13.93
CA PRO A 200 -0.30 -3.61 -12.99
C PRO A 200 -1.06 -4.95 -12.84
N MET A 201 -0.72 -5.94 -13.68
CA MET A 201 -1.28 -7.30 -13.69
C MET A 201 -0.28 -8.36 -13.21
N SER A 202 0.84 -7.93 -12.61
CA SER A 202 1.83 -8.83 -12.00
C SER A 202 1.15 -9.78 -10.99
N TRP A 203 1.58 -11.04 -10.98
CA TRP A 203 0.99 -12.08 -10.13
C TRP A 203 1.43 -11.96 -8.67
N ALA A 204 2.57 -11.30 -8.41
CA ALA A 204 2.98 -10.91 -7.07
C ALA A 204 2.03 -9.89 -6.42
N LEU A 205 1.26 -9.13 -7.19
CA LEU A 205 0.38 -8.08 -6.67
C LEU A 205 -0.89 -8.64 -6.00
N PRO A 206 -1.64 -9.59 -6.61
CA PRO A 206 -2.66 -10.35 -5.89
C PRO A 206 -2.11 -11.07 -4.66
N MET A 207 -0.85 -11.56 -4.70
CA MET A 207 -0.22 -12.17 -3.53
C MET A 207 0.06 -11.16 -2.42
N ALA A 208 0.62 -9.99 -2.74
CA ALA A 208 0.81 -8.89 -1.79
C ALA A 208 -0.52 -8.40 -1.18
N LEU A 209 -1.63 -8.54 -1.92
CA LEU A 209 -3.00 -8.28 -1.44
C LEU A 209 -3.60 -9.45 -0.64
N SER A 210 -3.31 -10.71 -1.00
CA SER A 210 -3.86 -11.92 -0.36
C SER A 210 -3.13 -12.32 0.92
N VAL A 211 -1.92 -11.81 1.09
CA VAL A 211 -1.09 -11.89 2.30
C VAL A 211 -1.74 -11.19 3.51
N ASP A 212 -2.88 -10.53 3.29
CA ASP A 212 -3.57 -9.67 4.24
C ASP A 212 -5.00 -10.15 4.59
N LEU A 213 -5.23 -11.47 4.61
CA LEU A 213 -6.34 -12.04 5.39
C LEU A 213 -5.91 -12.36 6.82
N THR A 214 -4.72 -11.89 7.17
CA THR A 214 -4.32 -11.58 8.51
C THR A 214 -2.93 -10.96 8.49
N CYS A 215 -2.61 -10.17 9.49
CA CYS A 215 -1.78 -10.61 10.61
C CYS A 215 -1.91 -9.58 11.71
N ASP A 216 -1.63 -9.97 12.93
CA ASP A 216 -1.27 -9.07 14.03
C ASP A 216 0.08 -8.35 13.77
N PHE A 217 0.23 -7.78 12.58
CA PHE A 217 1.18 -6.72 12.25
C PHE A 217 0.52 -5.37 12.43
N ASP A 218 -0.02 -5.23 13.63
CA ASP A 218 -0.67 -4.08 14.16
C ASP A 218 0.11 -2.80 13.79
N SER A 219 -0.35 -2.11 12.73
CA SER A 219 -0.66 -0.66 12.72
C SER A 219 -0.02 0.22 11.68
N TYR A 220 1.00 -0.27 10.98
CA TYR A 220 1.93 0.67 10.37
C TYR A 220 1.88 0.77 8.85
N HIS A 221 1.34 -0.24 8.16
CA HIS A 221 1.36 -0.31 6.69
C HIS A 221 -0.03 -0.43 6.03
N MET A 222 -1.11 -0.25 6.80
CA MET A 222 -2.51 -0.37 6.33
C MET A 222 -2.84 0.55 5.14
N ALA A 223 -2.22 1.73 5.05
CA ALA A 223 -2.41 2.64 3.92
C ALA A 223 -2.04 1.99 2.59
N TRP A 224 -0.96 1.21 2.59
CA TRP A 224 -0.42 0.57 1.39
C TRP A 224 -1.34 -0.52 0.87
N ARG A 225 -1.94 -1.33 1.74
CA ARG A 225 -2.98 -2.29 1.36
C ARG A 225 -4.10 -1.62 0.57
N ARG A 226 -4.68 -0.55 1.14
CA ARG A 226 -5.77 0.21 0.50
C ARG A 226 -5.36 0.78 -0.85
N TYR A 227 -4.11 1.21 -0.95
CA TYR A 227 -3.53 1.73 -2.18
C TYR A 227 -3.40 0.68 -3.27
N THR A 228 -2.73 -0.43 -2.96
CA THR A 228 -2.55 -1.53 -3.90
C THR A 228 -3.92 -2.09 -4.32
N ALA A 229 -4.86 -2.24 -3.38
CA ALA A 229 -6.22 -2.70 -3.67
C ALA A 229 -6.94 -1.73 -4.62
N SER A 230 -6.92 -0.43 -4.32
CA SER A 230 -7.49 0.61 -5.19
C SER A 230 -6.91 0.55 -6.60
N ARG A 231 -5.58 0.42 -6.73
CA ARG A 231 -4.90 0.35 -8.04
C ARG A 231 -5.25 -0.90 -8.84
N VAL A 232 -5.21 -2.06 -8.20
CA VAL A 232 -5.50 -3.34 -8.85
C VAL A 232 -6.97 -3.42 -9.27
N LEU A 233 -7.90 -3.02 -8.39
CA LEU A 233 -9.33 -2.96 -8.70
C LEU A 233 -9.61 -2.02 -9.88
N LYS A 234 -9.00 -0.82 -9.90
CA LYS A 234 -9.14 0.11 -11.02
C LYS A 234 -8.57 -0.44 -12.32
N THR A 235 -7.48 -1.20 -12.27
CA THR A 235 -6.87 -1.82 -13.46
C THR A 235 -7.79 -2.88 -14.06
N PHE A 236 -8.30 -3.78 -13.24
CA PHE A 236 -9.24 -4.81 -13.69
C PHE A 236 -10.56 -4.20 -14.16
N LEU A 237 -11.05 -3.17 -13.47
CA LEU A 237 -12.25 -2.45 -13.88
C LEU A 237 -12.08 -1.77 -15.24
N LYS A 238 -10.96 -1.07 -15.47
CA LYS A 238 -10.63 -0.46 -16.78
C LYS A 238 -10.49 -1.49 -17.89
N SER A 239 -10.03 -2.69 -17.55
CA SER A 239 -9.91 -3.83 -18.45
C SER A 239 -11.23 -4.61 -18.61
N ASN A 240 -12.33 -4.11 -18.03
CA ASN A 240 -13.66 -4.72 -18.01
C ASN A 240 -13.70 -6.17 -17.47
N ASN A 241 -12.74 -6.53 -16.61
CA ASN A 241 -12.66 -7.85 -16.00
C ASN A 241 -13.42 -7.87 -14.67
N LEU A 242 -14.75 -7.78 -14.77
CA LEU A 242 -15.62 -7.68 -13.59
C LEU A 242 -15.59 -8.92 -12.70
N ALA A 243 -15.34 -10.11 -13.27
CA ALA A 243 -15.23 -11.35 -12.50
C ALA A 243 -14.06 -11.29 -11.50
N VAL A 244 -12.91 -10.77 -11.93
CA VAL A 244 -11.75 -10.61 -11.05
C VAL A 244 -11.95 -9.47 -10.05
N VAL A 245 -12.62 -8.37 -10.45
CA VAL A 245 -13.00 -7.30 -9.50
C VAL A 245 -13.87 -7.86 -8.37
N GLN A 246 -14.86 -8.68 -8.70
CA GLN A 246 -15.74 -9.32 -7.71
C GLN A 246 -14.95 -10.30 -6.84
N ALA A 247 -14.18 -11.21 -7.44
CA ALA A 247 -13.41 -12.20 -6.68
C ALA A 247 -12.40 -11.56 -5.70
N LEU A 248 -11.64 -10.57 -6.18
CA LEU A 248 -10.65 -9.85 -5.36
C LEU A 248 -11.33 -8.99 -4.30
N GLY A 249 -12.33 -8.20 -4.66
CA GLY A 249 -12.98 -7.33 -3.70
C GLY A 249 -13.73 -8.11 -2.61
N SER A 250 -14.29 -9.28 -2.94
CA SER A 250 -14.90 -10.19 -1.95
C SER A 250 -13.90 -10.84 -0.99
N SER A 251 -12.60 -10.80 -1.28
CA SER A 251 -11.56 -11.28 -0.36
C SER A 251 -10.97 -10.17 0.53
N LEU A 252 -11.40 -8.91 0.36
CA LEU A 252 -10.91 -7.78 1.14
C LEU A 252 -11.74 -7.59 2.42
N GLU A 253 -11.08 -7.18 3.51
CA GLU A 253 -11.77 -6.69 4.70
C GLU A 253 -12.60 -5.45 4.38
N LEU A 254 -13.71 -5.26 5.11
CA LEU A 254 -14.66 -4.19 4.84
C LEU A 254 -14.05 -2.80 5.12
N ASN A 255 -13.09 -2.69 6.05
CA ASN A 255 -12.32 -1.45 6.25
C ASN A 255 -11.55 -1.05 4.99
N THR A 256 -10.96 -2.03 4.29
CA THR A 256 -10.22 -1.77 3.05
C THR A 256 -11.15 -1.35 1.94
N VAL A 257 -12.28 -2.06 1.78
CA VAL A 257 -13.33 -1.69 0.81
C VAL A 257 -13.83 -0.28 1.09
N HIS A 258 -14.12 0.05 2.35
CA HIS A 258 -14.56 1.39 2.76
C HIS A 258 -13.56 2.45 2.33
N ALA A 259 -12.26 2.23 2.56
CA ALA A 259 -11.25 3.19 2.17
C ALA A 259 -11.09 3.33 0.65
N VAL A 260 -11.21 2.23 -0.10
CA VAL A 260 -11.22 2.29 -1.57
C VAL A 260 -12.39 3.14 -2.06
N CYS A 261 -13.56 3.03 -1.42
CA CYS A 261 -14.71 3.90 -1.70
C CYS A 261 -14.40 5.38 -1.41
N GLN A 262 -13.82 5.68 -0.24
CA GLN A 262 -13.44 7.06 0.11
C GLN A 262 -12.45 7.66 -0.90
N ARG A 263 -11.48 6.88 -1.40
CA ARG A 263 -10.51 7.35 -2.40
C ARG A 263 -11.10 7.57 -3.80
N ASN A 264 -12.25 6.97 -4.08
CA ASN A 264 -12.81 6.92 -5.43
C ASN A 264 -14.26 7.38 -5.47
N ILE A 265 -14.62 8.39 -4.65
CA ILE A 265 -16.00 8.95 -4.63
C ILE A 265 -16.51 9.42 -6.00
N GLY A 266 -15.61 9.79 -6.92
CA GLY A 266 -15.94 10.19 -8.28
C GLY A 266 -16.09 9.03 -9.27
N ASP A 267 -15.65 7.82 -8.91
CA ASP A 267 -15.70 6.64 -9.77
C ASP A 267 -16.96 5.81 -9.49
N LYS A 268 -18.08 6.28 -10.05
CA LYS A 268 -19.41 5.65 -9.84
C LYS A 268 -19.44 4.18 -10.26
N GLN A 269 -18.67 3.81 -11.28
CA GLN A 269 -18.61 2.43 -11.75
C GLN A 269 -17.93 1.52 -10.71
N LEU A 270 -16.80 1.96 -10.15
CA LEU A 270 -16.12 1.21 -9.08
C LEU A 270 -17.01 1.11 -7.83
N LEU A 271 -17.62 2.22 -7.41
CA LEU A 271 -18.52 2.24 -6.25
C LEU A 271 -19.68 1.25 -6.39
N ALA A 272 -20.29 1.14 -7.58
CA ALA A 272 -21.37 0.19 -7.84
C ALA A 272 -20.89 -1.27 -7.71
N GLN A 273 -19.69 -1.59 -8.18
CA GLN A 273 -19.11 -2.92 -8.02
C GLN A 273 -18.83 -3.25 -6.56
N LEU A 274 -18.25 -2.30 -5.82
CA LEU A 274 -17.96 -2.47 -4.39
C LEU A 274 -19.25 -2.58 -3.55
N LEU A 275 -20.31 -1.84 -3.90
CA LEU A 275 -21.61 -1.98 -3.24
C LEU A 275 -22.18 -3.40 -3.38
N ASN A 276 -22.08 -3.99 -4.57
CA ASN A 276 -22.50 -5.38 -4.78
C ASN A 276 -21.71 -6.36 -3.90
N ILE A 277 -20.39 -6.14 -3.79
CA ILE A 277 -19.52 -6.96 -2.93
C ILE A 277 -19.94 -6.85 -1.46
N VAL A 278 -20.14 -5.63 -0.97
CA VAL A 278 -20.55 -5.37 0.43
C VAL A 278 -21.93 -5.98 0.72
N ASN A 279 -22.89 -5.88 -0.20
CA ASN A 279 -24.22 -6.46 -0.03
C ASN A 279 -24.20 -8.00 0.07
N ASN A 280 -23.20 -8.65 -0.52
CA ASN A 280 -23.04 -10.10 -0.49
C ASN A 280 -22.08 -10.58 0.62
N CYS A 281 -21.47 -9.64 1.36
CA CYS A 281 -20.57 -9.97 2.46
C CYS A 281 -21.38 -10.39 3.69
N LYS A 282 -20.92 -11.46 4.37
CA LYS A 282 -21.59 -11.96 5.58
C LYS A 282 -21.33 -11.09 6.80
N GLY A 283 -20.21 -10.35 6.84
CA GLY A 283 -19.79 -9.55 7.98
C GLY A 283 -18.27 -9.40 8.04
N ASP A 284 -17.80 -8.50 8.90
CA ASP A 284 -16.41 -8.35 9.34
C ASP A 284 -16.43 -7.99 10.84
N THR A 285 -15.31 -8.12 11.52
CA THR A 285 -15.13 -7.91 12.97
C THR A 285 -15.40 -6.46 13.41
N TYR A 286 -15.37 -5.49 12.49
CA TYR A 286 -15.39 -4.05 12.82
C TYR A 286 -16.40 -3.21 12.06
N ILE A 287 -16.82 -3.64 10.86
CA ILE A 287 -17.79 -2.92 10.04
C ILE A 287 -18.97 -3.83 9.74
N GLU A 288 -20.16 -3.37 10.13
CA GLU A 288 -21.40 -3.98 9.68
C GLU A 288 -21.59 -3.71 8.17
N PRO A 289 -21.74 -4.74 7.32
CA PRO A 289 -21.91 -4.57 5.87
C PRO A 289 -23.04 -3.60 5.51
N LYS A 290 -24.17 -3.65 6.23
CA LYS A 290 -25.31 -2.76 6.00
C LYS A 290 -24.97 -1.29 6.19
N ARG A 291 -24.15 -0.97 7.19
CA ARG A 291 -23.71 0.40 7.47
C ARG A 291 -22.85 0.91 6.33
N LEU A 292 -21.88 0.10 5.89
CA LEU A 292 -21.03 0.46 4.76
C LEU A 292 -21.81 0.56 3.44
N ALA A 293 -22.75 -0.36 3.18
CA ALA A 293 -23.60 -0.31 2.00
C ALA A 293 -24.42 1.00 1.94
N THR A 294 -24.94 1.45 3.08
CA THR A 294 -25.65 2.74 3.18
C THR A 294 -24.74 3.91 2.83
N GLN A 295 -23.50 3.90 3.34
CA GLN A 295 -22.50 4.92 3.02
C GLN A 295 -22.14 4.92 1.53
N ILE A 296 -21.85 3.77 0.94
CA ILE A 296 -21.53 3.67 -0.50
C ILE A 296 -22.71 4.15 -1.34
N THR A 297 -23.94 3.81 -0.95
CA THR A 297 -25.15 4.27 -1.64
C THR A 297 -25.28 5.79 -1.61
N SER A 298 -24.91 6.44 -0.50
CA SER A 298 -24.90 7.92 -0.43
C SER A 298 -23.84 8.58 -1.32
N LEU A 299 -22.81 7.82 -1.71
CA LEU A 299 -21.74 8.27 -2.61
C LEU A 299 -22.03 8.00 -4.08
N LEU A 300 -23.05 7.20 -4.42
CA LEU A 300 -23.49 6.91 -5.79
C LEU A 300 -24.46 7.98 -6.30
#